data_AF-A0A519WDA2-F1
#
_entry.id   AF-A0A519WDA2-F1
#
_cell.length_a   1.000
_cell.length_b   1.000
_cell.length_c   1.000
_cell.angle_alpha   90.00
_cell.angle_beta   90.00
_cell.angle_gamma   90.00
#
_symmetry.space_group_name_H-M   'P 1'
#
loop_
_entity.id
_entity.type
_entity.pdbx_description
1 polymer ?
#
loop_
_entity_poly.entity_id
_entity_poly.type
_entity_poly.pdbx_seq_one_letter_code
_entity_poly.pdbx_strand_id
1 'polypeptide(L)'
;FTYKQFDLNMLLVFSGGNKMRKETIDLGTDAITNISLTQRYTDANPTENPRLYVDFAENMRNYASNISSQWRNSTANVVDGDYIKLRNISLSYTLPKFLTSKAKISSARFTFQMNNIWYWSAAGNDIDPEVYTANSGTRNTPLPKTYLFGLNLTL
;
A
#
# COMPACT_ATOMS: atom_id res chain seq x y z
N PHE A 1 1.31 24.90 7.45
CA PHE A 1 1.28 25.59 8.75
C PHE A 1 2.63 26.23 8.96
N THR A 2 2.67 27.52 9.27
CA THR A 2 3.92 28.24 9.52
C THR A 2 3.84 28.89 10.88
N TYR A 3 4.85 28.66 11.72
CA TYR A 3 4.97 29.26 13.03
C TYR A 3 6.41 29.70 13.28
N LYS A 4 6.63 31.02 13.39
CA LYS A 4 7.95 31.64 13.53
C LYS A 4 8.89 31.20 12.39
N GLN A 5 9.90 30.39 12.70
CA GLN A 5 10.91 29.89 11.79
C GLN A 5 10.61 28.47 11.29
N PHE A 6 9.52 27.86 11.77
CA PHE A 6 9.11 26.51 11.41
C PHE A 6 8.01 26.53 10.35
N ASP A 7 8.19 25.70 9.32
CA ASP A 7 7.18 25.44 8.30
C ASP A 7 6.88 23.94 8.30
N LEU A 8 5.61 23.60 8.51
CA LEU A 8 5.10 22.24 8.40
C LEU A 8 4.16 22.15 7.19
N ASN A 9 4.45 21.24 6.28
CA ASN A 9 3.60 20.91 5.14
C ASN A 9 3.23 19.42 5.20
N MET A 10 1.97 19.11 4.90
CA MET A 10 1.45 17.75 4.88
C MET A 10 0.52 17.60 3.67
N LEU A 11 0.68 16.51 2.94
CA LEU A 11 -0.17 16.10 1.83
C LEU A 11 -0.86 14.79 2.19
N LEU A 12 -2.17 14.89 2.46
CA LEU A 12 -3.05 13.74 2.61
C LEU A 12 -3.83 13.54 1.32
N VAL A 13 -3.85 12.29 0.84
CA VAL A 13 -4.66 11.87 -0.31
C VAL A 13 -5.67 10.86 0.20
N PHE A 14 -6.92 11.01 -0.20
CA PHE A 14 -7.99 10.08 0.12
C PHE A 14 -8.75 9.70 -1.14
N SER A 15 -9.30 8.50 -1.16
CA SER A 15 -10.21 8.02 -2.19
C SER A 15 -11.30 7.20 -1.52
N GLY A 16 -12.55 7.43 -1.91
CA GLY A 16 -13.72 6.81 -1.29
C GLY A 16 -14.82 6.49 -2.30
N GLY A 17 -15.64 5.50 -2.00
CA GLY A 17 -16.74 5.03 -2.84
C GLY A 17 -16.33 4.00 -3.90
N ASN A 18 -15.08 3.53 -3.86
CA ASN A 18 -14.57 2.58 -4.85
C ASN A 18 -14.62 1.15 -4.30
N LYS A 19 -14.79 0.19 -5.19
CA LYS A 19 -14.68 -1.24 -4.88
C LYS A 19 -13.44 -1.80 -5.56
N MET A 20 -12.80 -2.76 -4.90
CA MET A 20 -11.64 -3.46 -5.43
C MET A 20 -11.81 -4.96 -5.22
N ARG A 21 -11.23 -5.78 -6.09
CA ARG A 21 -11.17 -7.24 -5.85
C ARG A 21 -9.97 -7.57 -4.97
N LYS A 22 -10.06 -8.48 -4.00
CA LYS A 22 -8.93 -8.97 -3.20
C LYS A 22 -8.03 -9.91 -4.00
N GLU A 23 -6.78 -10.06 -3.56
CA GLU A 23 -5.87 -11.04 -4.13
C GLU A 23 -6.42 -12.44 -3.81
N THR A 24 -6.43 -13.32 -4.82
CA THR A 24 -6.95 -14.68 -4.69
C THR A 24 -5.88 -15.67 -5.10
N ILE A 25 -5.96 -16.86 -4.51
CA ILE A 25 -5.11 -17.97 -4.92
C ILE A 25 -5.53 -18.42 -6.31
N ASP A 26 -4.55 -18.65 -7.19
CA ASP A 26 -4.83 -19.30 -8.47
C ASP A 26 -5.07 -20.79 -8.26
N LEU A 27 -6.28 -21.24 -8.61
CA LEU A 27 -6.70 -22.63 -8.46
C LEU A 27 -6.37 -23.48 -9.69
N GLY A 28 -5.81 -22.91 -10.75
CA GLY A 28 -5.48 -23.61 -12.00
C GLY A 28 -4.05 -24.14 -12.08
N THR A 29 -3.25 -23.98 -11.02
CA THR A 29 -1.81 -24.30 -11.01
C THR A 29 -1.36 -24.86 -9.67
N ASP A 30 -0.30 -25.68 -9.71
CA ASP A 30 0.41 -26.17 -8.53
C ASP A 30 1.50 -25.20 -8.04
N ALA A 31 1.87 -24.23 -8.89
CA ALA A 31 2.90 -23.24 -8.59
C ALA A 31 2.29 -22.03 -7.87
N ILE A 32 2.05 -22.18 -6.57
CA ILE A 32 1.43 -21.15 -5.74
C ILE A 32 2.46 -20.62 -4.74
N THR A 33 2.58 -19.29 -4.65
CA THR A 33 3.54 -18.59 -3.80
C THR A 33 2.89 -17.70 -2.74
N ASN A 34 1.56 -17.71 -2.65
CA ASN A 34 0.80 -16.82 -1.77
C ASN A 34 0.64 -17.42 -0.35
N ILE A 35 0.74 -16.58 0.69
CA ILE A 35 0.56 -16.97 2.10
C ILE A 35 -0.80 -17.62 2.39
N SER A 36 -1.80 -17.33 1.56
CA SER A 36 -3.16 -17.87 1.63
C SER A 36 -3.23 -19.39 1.43
N LEU A 37 -2.14 -20.04 0.98
CA LEU A 37 -1.99 -21.51 0.94
C LEU A 37 -2.30 -22.19 2.28
N THR A 38 -1.98 -21.52 3.38
CA THR A 38 -2.19 -22.02 4.75
C THR A 38 -3.64 -21.88 5.22
N GLN A 39 -4.43 -21.05 4.53
CA GLN A 39 -5.81 -20.71 4.87
C GLN A 39 -6.81 -21.28 3.86
N ARG A 40 -6.43 -22.34 3.13
CA ARG A 40 -7.31 -23.01 2.16
C ARG A 40 -8.30 -23.96 2.83
N TYR A 41 -9.38 -24.27 2.13
CA TYR A 41 -10.29 -25.33 2.56
C TYR A 41 -9.59 -26.68 2.53
N THR A 42 -9.66 -27.39 3.65
CA THR A 42 -9.38 -28.83 3.73
C THR A 42 -10.50 -29.48 4.55
N ASP A 43 -10.67 -30.80 4.45
CA ASP A 43 -11.68 -31.50 5.26
C ASP A 43 -11.43 -31.34 6.78
N ALA A 44 -10.20 -31.04 7.18
CA ALA A 44 -9.82 -30.73 8.55
C ALA A 44 -9.93 -29.22 8.91
N ASN A 45 -10.09 -28.33 7.91
CA ASN A 45 -10.18 -26.88 8.09
C ASN A 45 -11.16 -26.28 7.06
N PRO A 46 -12.47 -26.22 7.38
CA PRO A 46 -13.48 -25.70 6.47
C PRO A 46 -13.48 -24.17 6.44
N THR A 47 -12.58 -23.58 5.66
CA THR A 47 -12.49 -22.11 5.46
C THR A 47 -13.37 -21.63 4.31
N GLU A 48 -13.58 -20.32 4.20
CA GLU A 48 -14.28 -19.72 3.03
C GLU A 48 -13.46 -19.78 1.73
N ASN A 49 -12.14 -19.97 1.81
CA ASN A 49 -11.27 -20.07 0.64
C ASN A 49 -11.40 -21.44 -0.03
N PRO A 50 -11.44 -21.53 -1.37
CA PRO A 50 -11.60 -22.78 -2.10
C PRO A 50 -10.42 -23.74 -1.94
N ARG A 51 -10.68 -25.02 -2.24
CA ARG A 51 -9.66 -26.09 -2.34
C ARG A 51 -8.65 -25.77 -3.45
N LEU A 52 -7.40 -26.22 -3.30
CA LEU A 52 -6.37 -26.02 -4.33
C LEU A 52 -6.47 -27.02 -5.47
N TYR A 53 -5.77 -26.72 -6.57
CA TYR A 53 -5.64 -27.62 -7.73
C TYR A 53 -5.25 -29.06 -7.33
N VAL A 54 -4.27 -29.19 -6.42
CA VAL A 54 -3.79 -30.47 -5.88
C VAL A 54 -4.85 -31.28 -5.13
N ASP A 55 -5.86 -30.60 -4.57
CA ASP A 55 -6.91 -31.21 -3.75
C ASP A 55 -8.10 -31.70 -4.61
N PHE A 56 -8.13 -31.37 -5.91
CA PHE A 56 -9.18 -31.83 -6.83
C PHE A 56 -8.86 -33.21 -7.43
N ALA A 57 -9.91 -34.02 -7.61
CA ALA A 57 -9.84 -35.27 -8.37
C ALA A 57 -9.37 -35.01 -9.82
N GLU A 58 -8.67 -35.97 -10.41
CA GLU A 58 -7.99 -35.80 -11.70
C GLU A 58 -8.91 -35.37 -12.85
N ASN A 59 -10.12 -35.92 -12.89
CA ASN A 59 -11.16 -35.54 -13.86
C ASN A 59 -11.68 -34.11 -13.67
N MET A 60 -11.62 -33.57 -12.45
CA MET A 60 -12.06 -32.22 -12.10
C MET A 60 -10.97 -31.17 -12.35
N ARG A 61 -9.70 -31.57 -12.40
CA ARG A 61 -8.56 -30.66 -12.67
C ARG A 61 -8.68 -29.94 -14.03
N ASN A 62 -9.31 -30.56 -15.03
CA ASN A 62 -9.60 -29.94 -16.33
C ASN A 62 -10.50 -28.69 -16.24
N TYR A 63 -11.28 -28.56 -15.16
CA TYR A 63 -12.17 -27.41 -14.92
C TYR A 63 -11.60 -26.39 -13.94
N ALA A 64 -10.42 -26.66 -13.36
CA ALA A 64 -9.88 -25.86 -12.28
C ALA A 64 -9.55 -24.41 -12.69
N SER A 65 -9.17 -24.18 -13.95
CA SER A 65 -8.99 -22.83 -14.51
C SER A 65 -10.31 -22.03 -14.56
N ASN A 66 -11.42 -22.68 -14.94
CA ASN A 66 -12.74 -22.08 -14.93
C ASN A 66 -13.17 -21.74 -13.49
N ILE A 67 -12.97 -22.67 -12.55
CA ILE A 67 -13.27 -22.45 -11.12
C ILE A 67 -12.41 -21.32 -10.55
N SER A 68 -11.12 -21.26 -10.90
CA SER A 68 -10.21 -20.15 -10.52
C SER A 68 -10.76 -18.80 -10.98
N SER A 69 -11.23 -18.72 -12.24
CA SER A 69 -11.83 -17.50 -12.78
C SER A 69 -13.15 -17.12 -12.10
N GLN A 70 -14.01 -18.11 -11.81
CA GLN A 70 -15.30 -17.90 -11.16
C GLN A 70 -15.12 -17.42 -9.72
N TRP A 71 -14.17 -18.03 -9.00
CA TRP A 71 -13.76 -17.61 -7.68
C TRP A 71 -13.28 -16.15 -7.74
N ARG A 72 -12.23 -15.84 -8.51
CA ARG A 72 -11.67 -14.48 -8.61
C ARG A 72 -12.72 -13.42 -8.97
N ASN A 73 -13.70 -13.76 -9.80
CA ASN A 73 -14.77 -12.83 -10.22
C ASN A 73 -15.98 -12.79 -9.29
N SER A 74 -16.05 -13.65 -8.27
CA SER A 74 -17.12 -13.72 -7.29
C SER A 74 -17.21 -12.46 -6.41
N THR A 75 -18.42 -12.13 -5.96
CA THR A 75 -18.69 -11.06 -5.01
C THR A 75 -18.00 -11.27 -3.67
N ALA A 76 -17.70 -12.53 -3.30
CA ALA A 76 -16.93 -12.88 -2.10
C ALA A 76 -15.51 -12.30 -2.09
N ASN A 77 -15.00 -11.91 -3.27
CA ASN A 77 -13.69 -11.30 -3.42
C ASN A 77 -13.75 -9.79 -3.63
N VAL A 78 -14.93 -9.15 -3.55
CA VAL A 78 -15.06 -7.69 -3.67
C VAL A 78 -15.02 -7.04 -2.30
N VAL A 79 -14.11 -6.09 -2.11
CA VAL A 79 -13.90 -5.34 -0.86
C VAL A 79 -13.91 -3.84 -1.11
N ASP A 80 -14.06 -3.05 -0.06
CA ASP A 80 -14.03 -1.59 -0.12
C ASP A 80 -12.62 -1.10 -0.42
N GLY A 81 -12.48 -0.34 -1.51
CA GLY A 81 -11.22 0.26 -1.95
C GLY A 81 -10.96 1.64 -1.38
N ASP A 82 -11.64 1.97 -0.29
CA ASP A 82 -11.53 3.27 0.38
C ASP A 82 -10.21 3.35 1.13
N TYR A 83 -9.49 4.45 0.96
CA TYR A 83 -8.19 4.63 1.59
C TYR A 83 -7.88 6.09 1.91
N ILE A 84 -6.98 6.26 2.87
CA ILE A 84 -6.35 7.53 3.22
C ILE A 84 -4.84 7.30 3.29
N LYS A 85 -4.05 8.14 2.63
CA LYS A 85 -2.60 8.02 2.60
C LYS A 85 -1.92 9.35 2.87
N LEU A 86 -0.96 9.33 3.79
CA LEU A 86 -0.05 10.44 4.04
C LEU A 86 1.11 10.36 3.05
N ARG A 87 0.94 11.03 1.91
CA ARG A 87 1.90 11.03 0.80
C ARG A 87 3.20 11.70 1.17
N ASN A 88 3.07 12.88 1.78
CA ASN A 88 4.20 13.71 2.12
C ASN A 88 3.97 14.43 3.44
N ILE A 89 5.00 14.48 4.26
CA ILE A 89 5.12 15.40 5.38
C ILE A 89 6.51 16.04 5.30
N SER A 90 6.57 17.36 5.37
CA SER A 90 7.83 18.08 5.42
C SER A 90 7.82 19.10 6.54
N LEU A 91 8.90 19.10 7.31
CA LEU A 91 9.21 20.08 8.33
C LEU A 91 10.44 20.84 7.88
N SER A 92 10.32 22.15 7.69
CA SER A 92 11.45 23.02 7.47
C SER A 92 11.67 23.93 8.66
N TYR A 93 12.93 24.28 8.89
CA TYR A 93 13.34 25.28 9.85
C TYR A 93 14.33 26.25 9.21
N THR A 94 14.00 27.53 9.23
CA THR A 94 14.88 28.59 8.70
C THR A 94 15.61 29.27 9.85
N LEU A 95 16.95 29.26 9.85
CA LEU A 95 17.68 29.90 10.95
C LEU A 95 17.41 31.40 11.00
N PRO A 96 17.22 31.94 12.21
CA PRO A 96 17.03 33.37 12.38
C PRO A 96 18.31 34.14 12.06
N LYS A 97 18.16 35.34 11.48
CA LYS A 97 19.26 36.16 10.95
C LYS A 97 20.35 36.49 11.96
N PHE A 98 20.04 36.54 13.26
CA PHE A 98 21.04 36.84 14.30
C PHE A 98 22.09 35.74 14.48
N LEU A 99 21.78 34.49 14.11
CA LEU A 99 22.72 33.37 14.11
C LEU A 99 23.51 33.32 12.80
N THR A 100 22.84 33.55 11.67
CA THR A 100 23.45 33.44 10.33
C THR A 100 24.38 34.62 10.02
N SER A 101 24.12 35.80 10.59
CA SER A 101 24.95 37.00 10.41
C SER A 101 26.37 36.83 10.94
N LYS A 102 26.57 36.08 12.05
CA LYS A 102 27.90 35.77 12.59
C LYS A 102 28.72 34.86 11.65
N ALA A 103 28.04 34.02 10.88
CA ALA A 103 28.66 33.11 9.93
C ALA A 103 28.80 33.70 8.51
N LYS A 104 28.40 34.97 8.29
CA LYS A 104 28.32 35.60 6.96
C LYS A 104 27.45 34.82 5.96
N ILE A 105 26.35 34.22 6.44
CA ILE A 105 25.39 33.47 5.62
C ILE A 105 24.10 34.30 5.52
N SER A 106 23.63 34.58 4.30
CA SER A 106 22.39 35.31 4.03
C SER A 106 21.14 34.55 4.50
N SER A 107 21.07 33.24 4.25
CA SER A 107 19.97 32.39 4.70
C SER A 107 20.42 30.94 4.85
N ALA A 108 19.92 30.26 5.88
CA ALA A 108 20.11 28.82 6.07
C ALA A 108 18.76 28.18 6.38
N ARG A 109 18.38 27.17 5.60
CA ARG A 109 17.12 26.44 5.78
C ARG A 109 17.40 24.94 5.81
N PHE A 110 17.04 24.32 6.92
CA PHE A 110 16.98 22.86 7.04
C PHE A 110 15.59 22.39 6.64
N THR A 111 15.51 21.28 5.91
CA THR A 111 14.25 20.63 5.54
C THR A 111 14.38 19.15 5.81
N PHE A 112 13.43 18.60 6.55
CA PHE A 112 13.25 17.18 6.72
C PHE A 112 11.93 16.78 6.07
N GLN A 113 11.98 15.83 5.16
CA GLN A 113 10.81 15.37 4.40
C GLN A 113 10.68 13.86 4.52
N MET A 114 9.46 13.40 4.73
CA MET A 114 9.13 11.98 4.76
C MET A 114 8.03 11.69 3.74
N ASN A 115 8.19 10.62 2.97
CA ASN A 115 7.26 10.21 1.92
C ASN A 115 6.69 8.82 2.22
N ASN A 116 5.42 8.62 1.90
CA ASN A 116 4.69 7.34 2.03
C ASN A 116 4.76 6.72 3.44
N ILE A 117 4.81 7.53 4.50
CA ILE A 117 5.07 7.02 5.86
C ILE A 117 3.91 6.24 6.47
N TRP A 118 2.68 6.57 6.06
CA TRP A 118 1.46 6.04 6.65
C TRP A 118 0.31 6.01 5.65
N TYR A 119 -0.52 4.96 5.75
CA TYR A 119 -1.78 4.84 5.06
C TYR A 119 -2.76 4.00 5.89
N TRP A 120 -4.04 4.15 5.61
CA TRP A 120 -5.13 3.34 6.11
C TRP A 120 -6.00 2.94 4.92
N SER A 121 -6.47 1.69 4.91
CA SER A 121 -7.28 1.13 3.83
C SER A 121 -8.43 0.30 4.42
N ALA A 122 -9.64 0.48 3.89
CA ALA A 122 -10.82 -0.28 4.28
C ALA A 122 -10.72 -1.76 3.88
N ALA A 123 -9.94 -2.07 2.82
CA ALA A 123 -9.65 -3.43 2.39
C ALA A 123 -8.70 -4.19 3.35
N GLY A 124 -8.17 -3.54 4.38
CA GLY A 124 -7.21 -4.10 5.35
C GLY A 124 -5.84 -3.42 5.30
N ASN A 125 -5.12 -3.49 6.42
CA ASN A 125 -3.93 -2.67 6.70
C ASN A 125 -2.65 -2.99 5.90
N ASP A 126 -2.69 -3.86 4.90
CA ASP A 126 -1.51 -4.24 4.09
C ASP A 126 -1.70 -4.02 2.58
N ILE A 127 -2.86 -3.50 2.17
CA ILE A 127 -3.13 -3.21 0.77
C ILE A 127 -2.83 -1.74 0.53
N ASP A 128 -1.61 -1.45 0.07
CA ASP A 128 -1.26 -0.11 -0.41
C ASP A 128 -2.07 0.15 -1.70
N PRO A 129 -3.01 1.11 -1.68
CA PRO A 129 -3.99 1.34 -2.74
C PRO A 129 -3.39 1.78 -4.08
N GLU A 130 -2.12 2.19 -4.10
CA GLU A 130 -1.42 2.61 -5.32
C GLU A 130 -0.73 1.51 -6.09
N VAL A 131 -0.41 0.41 -5.39
CA VAL A 131 0.26 -0.75 -5.98
C VAL A 131 -0.73 -1.87 -6.24
N TYR A 132 -2.02 -1.56 -6.10
CA TYR A 132 -3.09 -2.50 -6.24
C TYR A 132 -3.87 -2.31 -7.52
N THR A 133 -4.01 -3.37 -8.31
CA THR A 133 -4.85 -3.34 -9.50
C THR A 133 -6.28 -3.74 -9.15
N ALA A 134 -7.17 -2.74 -9.04
CA ALA A 134 -8.55 -2.93 -8.57
C ALA A 134 -9.34 -4.02 -9.34
N ASN A 135 -9.05 -4.20 -10.63
CA ASN A 135 -9.73 -5.15 -11.50
C ASN A 135 -9.18 -6.59 -11.41
N SER A 136 -7.86 -6.77 -11.27
CA SER A 136 -7.23 -8.09 -11.26
C SER A 136 -6.97 -8.63 -9.86
N GLY A 137 -7.04 -7.79 -8.83
CA GLY A 137 -6.70 -8.16 -7.46
C GLY A 137 -5.19 -8.36 -7.23
N THR A 138 -4.35 -7.88 -8.15
CA THR A 138 -2.90 -8.09 -8.09
C THR A 138 -2.24 -7.04 -7.20
N ARG A 139 -1.42 -7.50 -6.25
CA ARG A 139 -0.62 -6.67 -5.35
C ARG A 139 0.80 -6.52 -5.89
N ASN A 140 1.23 -5.30 -6.18
CA ASN A 140 2.62 -4.97 -6.49
C ASN A 140 3.38 -4.62 -5.20
N THR A 141 4.71 -4.52 -5.31
CA THR A 141 5.59 -4.16 -4.21
C THR A 141 5.20 -2.80 -3.61
N PRO A 142 5.02 -2.69 -2.28
CA PRO A 142 4.66 -1.42 -1.63
C PRO A 142 5.65 -0.31 -1.94
N LEU A 143 5.15 0.93 -2.01
CA LEU A 143 6.03 2.07 -2.16
C LEU A 143 6.94 2.21 -0.93
N PRO A 144 8.26 2.36 -1.10
CA PRO A 144 9.16 2.47 0.03
C PRO A 144 8.89 3.76 0.81
N LYS A 145 9.06 3.67 2.13
CA LYS A 145 9.08 4.84 3.01
C LYS A 145 10.41 5.56 2.80
N THR A 146 10.36 6.83 2.39
CA THR A 146 11.57 7.62 2.12
C THR A 146 11.70 8.73 3.16
N TYR A 147 12.92 8.95 3.64
CA TYR A 147 13.28 10.06 4.51
C TYR A 147 14.37 10.89 3.82
N LEU A 148 14.17 12.19 3.71
CA LEU A 148 15.05 13.11 3.00
C LEU A 148 15.44 14.25 3.94
N PHE A 149 16.74 14.53 4.00
CA PHE A 149 17.30 15.68 4.70
C PHE A 149 17.88 16.62 3.66
N GLY A 150 17.44 17.88 3.68
CA GLY A 150 17.90 18.94 2.80
C GLY A 150 18.44 20.11 3.60
N LEU A 151 19.59 20.64 3.16
CA LEU A 151 20.15 21.88 3.65
C LEU A 151 20.25 22.86 2.47
N ASN A 152 19.60 24.00 2.59
CA ASN A 152 19.71 25.09 1.63
C ASN A 152 20.44 26.26 2.29
N LEU A 153 21.57 26.66 1.71
CA LEU A 153 22.40 27.78 2.14
C LEU A 153 22.42 28.83 1.04
N THR A 154 22.12 30.06 1.39
CA THR A 154 22.32 31.24 0.55
C THR A 154 23.44 32.06 1.17
N LEU A 155 24.52 32.28 0.42
CA LEU A 155 25.66 33.11 0.81
C LEU A 155 25.30 34.58 0.67
#